data_AF-A0A1X4G8J7-F1
#
_entry.id   AF-A0A1X4G8J7-F1
#
_cell.length_a   1.000
_cell.length_b   1.000
_cell.length_c   1.000
_cell.angle_alpha   90.00
_cell.angle_beta   90.00
_cell.angle_gamma   90.00
#
_symmetry.space_group_name_H-M   'P 1'
#
loop_
_entity.id
_entity.type
_entity.pdbx_description
1 polymer ?
#
loop_
_entity_poly.entity_id
_entity_poly.type
_entity_poly.pdbx_seq_one_letter_code
_entity_poly.pdbx_strand_id
1 'polypeptide(L)'
;MRRLIIYGLIFTLSCLVIIWWPVNDSNCSPITLAKLKKSNFQVTATKVSVQPWLGQHHIYGIFQVPDPYKESQFFMLSIPGGRQYCAHPFGYSENYDDVFAEPGNILIRYYVPTRMGIKMIFQGLFFQLNNPQNWSLTFPKTISKE
;
A
#
# COMPACT_ATOMS: atom_id res chain seq x y z
N MET A 1 0.46 -46.10 0.55
CA MET A 1 1.14 -45.08 1.40
C MET A 1 2.16 -44.24 0.63
N ARG A 2 3.15 -44.81 -0.07
CA ARG A 2 4.19 -44.05 -0.80
C ARG A 2 3.67 -42.96 -1.77
N ARG A 3 2.60 -43.24 -2.53
CA ARG A 3 1.99 -42.23 -3.44
C ARG A 3 1.33 -41.06 -2.69
N LEU A 4 0.65 -41.33 -1.57
CA LEU A 4 0.03 -40.29 -0.74
C LEU A 4 1.07 -39.36 -0.10
N ILE A 5 2.20 -39.91 0.33
CA ILE A 5 3.33 -39.12 0.85
C ILE A 5 3.90 -38.22 -0.25
N ILE A 6 4.09 -38.75 -1.45
CA ILE A 6 4.59 -37.97 -2.60
C ILE A 6 3.63 -36.83 -2.96
N TYR A 7 2.31 -37.09 -3.03
CA TYR A 7 1.33 -36.04 -3.30
C TYR A 7 1.27 -35.00 -2.19
N GLY A 8 1.38 -35.43 -0.93
CA GLY A 8 1.47 -34.51 0.21
C GLY A 8 2.70 -33.60 0.11
N LEU A 9 3.87 -34.15 -0.21
CA LEU A 9 5.10 -33.38 -0.39
C LEU A 9 5.03 -32.40 -1.58
N ILE A 10 4.46 -32.81 -2.71
CA ILE A 10 4.27 -31.93 -3.88
C ILE A 10 3.33 -30.77 -3.52
N PHE A 11 2.23 -31.07 -2.81
CA PHE A 11 1.28 -30.06 -2.38
C PHE A 11 1.90 -29.05 -1.41
N THR A 12 2.66 -29.51 -0.41
CA THR A 12 3.32 -28.60 0.55
C THR A 12 4.40 -27.75 -0.12
N LEU A 13 5.23 -28.34 -1.00
CA LEU A 13 6.21 -27.59 -1.80
C LEU A 13 5.54 -26.55 -2.70
N SER A 14 4.43 -26.88 -3.34
CA SER A 14 3.68 -25.93 -4.18
C SER A 14 3.14 -24.76 -3.35
N CYS A 15 2.53 -25.02 -2.20
CA CYS A 15 2.06 -23.98 -1.28
C CYS A 15 3.20 -23.08 -0.81
N LEU A 16 4.35 -23.66 -0.45
CA LEU A 16 5.53 -22.88 -0.04
C LEU A 16 6.02 -21.98 -1.17
N VAL A 17 6.11 -22.47 -2.40
CA VAL A 17 6.53 -21.66 -3.54
C VAL A 17 5.57 -20.49 -3.77
N ILE A 18 4.25 -20.70 -3.70
CA ILE A 18 3.25 -19.64 -3.88
C ILE A 18 3.36 -18.58 -2.77
N ILE A 19 3.55 -18.99 -1.52
CA ILE A 19 3.71 -18.08 -0.39
C ILE A 19 5.03 -17.31 -0.48
N TRP A 20 6.10 -17.94 -0.97
CA TRP A 20 7.43 -17.33 -1.03
C TRP A 20 7.67 -16.53 -2.31
N TRP A 21 6.87 -16.72 -3.35
CA TRP A 21 7.07 -16.01 -4.62
C TRP A 21 6.98 -14.49 -4.45
N PRO A 22 8.01 -13.71 -4.82
CA PRO A 22 7.99 -12.27 -4.66
C PRO A 22 6.93 -11.67 -5.59
N VAL A 23 5.96 -10.97 -5.01
CA VAL A 23 4.99 -10.19 -5.79
C VAL A 23 5.65 -8.85 -6.08
N ASN A 24 6.42 -8.79 -7.16
CA ASN A 24 7.16 -7.60 -7.54
C ASN A 24 6.30 -6.67 -8.40
N ASP A 25 5.47 -5.84 -7.76
CA ASP A 25 4.67 -4.82 -8.46
C ASP A 25 5.14 -3.38 -8.16
N SER A 26 6.27 -3.20 -7.48
CA SER A 26 6.82 -1.86 -7.21
C SER A 26 7.58 -1.34 -8.43
N ASN A 27 6.92 -0.53 -9.25
CA ASN A 27 7.51 0.16 -10.41
C ASN A 27 8.33 1.41 -10.00
N CYS A 28 9.13 1.33 -8.92
CA CYS A 28 9.99 2.44 -8.53
C CYS A 28 11.29 2.41 -9.36
N SER A 29 11.57 3.47 -10.11
CA SER A 29 12.95 3.71 -10.58
C SER A 29 13.86 3.96 -9.37
N PRO A 30 15.11 3.46 -9.37
CA PRO A 30 16.07 3.70 -8.29
C PRO A 30 16.32 5.19 -8.01
N ILE A 31 16.19 6.03 -9.05
CA ILE A 31 16.32 7.50 -8.95
C ILE A 31 15.17 8.09 -8.14
N THR A 32 13.94 7.63 -8.39
CA THR A 32 12.73 8.04 -7.68
C THR A 32 12.81 7.66 -6.20
N LEU A 33 13.27 6.45 -5.91
CA LEU A 33 13.52 5.97 -4.55
C LEU A 33 14.56 6.82 -3.81
N ALA A 34 15.65 7.22 -4.47
CA ALA A 34 16.66 8.09 -3.88
C ALA A 34 16.11 9.48 -3.54
N LYS A 35 15.24 10.03 -4.38
CA LYS A 35 14.58 11.33 -4.15
C LYS A 35 13.57 11.27 -2.99
N LEU A 36 12.84 10.17 -2.87
CA LEU A 36 11.90 9.91 -1.76
C LEU A 36 12.62 9.68 -0.43
N LYS A 37 13.73 8.92 -0.42
CA LYS A 37 14.55 8.71 0.78
C LYS A 37 15.15 10.00 1.35
N LYS A 38 15.28 11.05 0.54
CA LYS A 38 15.78 12.37 0.95
C LYS A 38 14.68 13.32 1.45
N SER A 39 13.40 12.99 1.30
CA SER A 39 12.29 13.91 1.59
C SER A 39 11.49 13.53 2.83
N ASN A 40 11.07 14.55 3.57
CA ASN A 40 10.63 14.42 4.96
C ASN A 40 9.12 14.60 5.17
N PHE A 41 8.32 14.85 4.13
CA PHE A 41 6.88 15.00 4.31
C PHE A 41 6.19 13.64 4.24
N GLN A 42 5.75 13.17 5.41
CA GLN A 42 5.09 11.89 5.58
C GLN A 42 3.72 12.12 6.22
N VAL A 43 2.72 11.47 5.67
CA VAL A 43 1.33 11.50 6.13
C VAL A 43 0.92 10.08 6.47
N THR A 44 0.31 9.86 7.64
CA THR A 44 -0.27 8.57 8.02
C THR A 44 -1.69 8.41 7.50
N ALA A 45 -2.18 7.18 7.37
CA ALA A 45 -3.56 6.96 6.95
C ALA A 45 -4.54 7.41 8.04
N THR A 46 -5.60 8.10 7.63
CA THR A 46 -6.74 8.45 8.49
C THR A 46 -7.61 7.22 8.73
N LYS A 47 -7.83 6.42 7.68
CA LYS A 47 -8.65 5.21 7.72
C LYS A 47 -8.07 4.16 6.78
N VAL A 48 -8.21 2.89 7.16
CA VAL A 48 -7.85 1.76 6.31
C VAL A 48 -9.01 0.78 6.27
N SER A 49 -9.25 0.19 5.11
CA SER A 49 -10.21 -0.89 4.91
C SER A 49 -9.47 -2.10 4.33
N VAL A 50 -9.65 -3.27 4.95
CA VAL A 50 -9.02 -4.53 4.53
C VAL A 50 -10.09 -5.60 4.38
N GLN A 51 -10.74 -5.63 3.22
CA GLN A 51 -11.85 -6.53 2.91
C GLN A 51 -11.59 -7.30 1.61
N PRO A 52 -10.52 -8.13 1.52
CA PRO A 52 -10.10 -8.80 0.29
C PRO A 52 -11.19 -9.66 -0.37
N TRP A 53 -12.12 -10.18 0.43
CA TRP A 53 -13.19 -11.09 0.03
C TRP A 53 -14.28 -10.42 -0.80
N LEU A 54 -14.39 -9.09 -0.74
CA LEU A 54 -15.39 -8.31 -1.49
C LEU A 54 -14.94 -8.01 -2.93
N GLY A 55 -13.76 -8.47 -3.33
CA GLY A 55 -13.28 -8.42 -4.70
C GLY A 55 -12.05 -7.53 -4.89
N GLN A 56 -11.88 -7.03 -6.12
CA GLN A 56 -10.77 -6.13 -6.45
C GLN A 56 -10.96 -4.78 -5.75
N HIS A 57 -9.85 -4.14 -5.37
CA HIS A 57 -9.82 -2.79 -4.79
C HIS A 57 -10.52 -2.62 -3.42
N HIS A 58 -10.71 -3.69 -2.66
CA HIS A 58 -11.26 -3.61 -1.30
C HIS A 58 -10.19 -3.62 -0.20
N ILE A 59 -8.95 -3.30 -0.57
CA ILE A 59 -7.85 -3.06 0.36
C ILE A 59 -7.28 -1.69 0.05
N TYR A 60 -7.56 -0.72 0.90
CA TYR A 60 -7.16 0.66 0.66
C TYR A 60 -6.95 1.47 1.94
N GLY A 61 -6.09 2.47 1.83
CA GLY A 61 -5.92 3.52 2.83
C GLY A 61 -6.48 4.84 2.32
N ILE A 62 -7.09 5.60 3.23
CA ILE A 62 -7.50 7.00 3.02
C ILE A 62 -6.49 7.86 3.77
N PHE A 63 -5.92 8.82 3.07
CA PHE A 63 -4.89 9.72 3.58
C PHE A 63 -5.34 11.16 3.41
N GLN A 64 -5.06 11.97 4.42
CA GLN A 64 -5.36 13.38 4.40
C GLN A 64 -4.10 14.18 4.12
N VAL A 65 -4.04 14.80 2.96
CA VAL A 65 -2.83 15.40 2.41
C VAL A 65 -3.06 16.89 2.21
N PRO A 66 -2.13 17.78 2.60
CA PRO A 66 -2.26 19.20 2.34
C PRO A 66 -2.31 19.53 0.85
N ASP A 67 -3.11 20.53 0.48
CA ASP A 67 -3.29 20.99 -0.91
C ASP A 67 -1.99 21.22 -1.70
N PRO A 68 -0.89 21.76 -1.12
CA PRO A 68 0.38 21.93 -1.84
C PRO A 68 0.98 20.63 -2.40
N TYR A 69 0.60 19.48 -1.84
CA TYR A 69 1.08 18.16 -2.28
C TYR A 69 0.12 17.47 -3.25
N LYS A 70 -1.03 18.10 -3.57
CA LYS A 70 -1.98 17.61 -4.58
C LYS A 70 -1.28 17.37 -5.90
N GLU A 71 -0.46 18.30 -6.38
CA GLU A 71 0.22 18.19 -7.68
C GLU A 71 1.50 17.35 -7.66
N SER A 72 1.81 16.64 -6.57
CA SER A 72 2.99 15.80 -6.54
C SER A 72 2.94 14.72 -7.63
N GLN A 73 3.98 14.66 -8.46
CA GLN A 73 4.04 13.71 -9.57
C GLN A 73 4.00 12.25 -9.10
N PHE A 74 4.52 11.95 -7.92
CA PHE A 74 4.53 10.62 -7.34
C PHE A 74 4.67 10.69 -5.82
N PHE A 75 4.28 9.62 -5.13
CA PHE A 75 4.54 9.41 -3.72
C PHE A 75 4.96 7.96 -3.46
N MET A 76 5.48 7.71 -2.27
CA MET A 76 5.79 6.37 -1.77
C MET A 76 4.76 5.96 -0.72
N LEU A 77 3.97 4.94 -1.03
CA LEU A 77 3.17 4.25 -0.04
C LEU A 77 4.06 3.25 0.71
N SER A 78 4.15 3.41 2.03
CA SER A 78 4.67 2.37 2.92
C SER A 78 3.50 1.66 3.59
N ILE A 79 3.50 0.33 3.51
CA ILE A 79 2.53 -0.53 4.20
C ILE A 79 3.28 -1.49 5.15
N PRO A 80 2.58 -2.16 6.08
CA PRO A 80 3.20 -3.12 6.98
C PRO A 80 4.06 -4.19 6.30
N GLY A 81 4.98 -4.78 7.05
CA GLY A 81 5.90 -5.80 6.51
C GLY A 81 7.00 -5.22 5.62
N GLY A 82 7.31 -3.93 5.76
CA GLY A 82 8.45 -3.27 5.10
C GLY A 82 8.27 -3.07 3.60
N ARG A 83 7.04 -3.12 3.09
CA ARG A 83 6.76 -3.01 1.66
C ARG A 83 6.50 -1.56 1.28
N GLN A 84 7.19 -1.11 0.25
CA GLN A 84 7.10 0.25 -0.26
C GLN A 84 6.72 0.24 -1.74
N TYR A 85 5.79 1.12 -2.11
CA TYR A 85 5.26 1.21 -3.47
C TYR A 85 5.33 2.65 -3.95
N CYS A 86 5.94 2.86 -5.11
CA CYS A 86 5.81 4.13 -5.81
C CYS A 86 4.50 4.14 -6.55
N ALA A 87 3.74 5.20 -6.35
CA ALA A 87 2.50 5.39 -7.05
C ALA A 87 2.30 6.84 -7.45
N HIS A 88 1.50 7.02 -8.49
CA HIS A 88 1.01 8.32 -8.88
C HIS A 88 -0.28 8.57 -8.12
N PRO A 89 -0.53 9.82 -7.66
CA PRO A 89 -1.83 10.14 -7.12
C PRO A 89 -2.91 9.90 -8.16
N PHE A 90 -3.96 9.18 -7.75
CA PHE A 90 -5.10 8.85 -8.58
C PHE A 90 -6.36 9.30 -7.87
N GLY A 91 -6.97 10.37 -8.37
CA GLY A 91 -8.20 10.94 -7.84
C GLY A 91 -8.01 11.68 -6.52
N TYR A 92 -8.71 12.80 -6.39
CA TYR A 92 -8.85 13.53 -5.13
C TYR A 92 -10.34 13.70 -4.86
N SER A 93 -10.73 13.57 -3.61
CA SER A 93 -12.11 13.83 -3.18
C SER A 93 -12.07 14.58 -1.86
N GLU A 94 -13.13 15.33 -1.60
CA GLU A 94 -13.36 15.96 -0.30
C GLU A 94 -13.95 14.97 0.72
N ASN A 95 -14.53 13.86 0.23
CA ASN A 95 -15.09 12.81 1.08
C ASN A 95 -14.78 11.41 0.53
N TYR A 96 -14.42 10.51 1.45
CA TYR A 96 -14.37 9.06 1.21
C TYR A 96 -14.84 8.28 2.46
N ASP A 97 -15.82 7.39 2.31
CA ASP A 97 -16.32 6.48 3.36
C ASP A 97 -16.46 7.16 4.75
N ASP A 98 -17.21 8.25 4.79
CA ASP A 98 -17.47 9.07 5.99
C ASP A 98 -16.25 9.80 6.57
N VAL A 99 -15.11 9.79 5.87
CA VAL A 99 -13.97 10.66 6.16
C VAL A 99 -14.12 11.93 5.35
N PHE A 100 -14.05 13.08 6.02
CA PHE A 100 -14.12 14.41 5.41
C PHE A 100 -12.75 15.07 5.44
N ALA A 101 -12.40 15.78 4.38
CA ALA A 101 -11.19 16.58 4.34
C ALA A 101 -11.32 17.79 5.28
N GLU A 102 -10.33 18.04 6.13
CA GLU A 102 -10.23 19.33 6.83
C GLU A 102 -9.91 20.46 5.84
N PRO A 103 -10.24 21.73 6.18
CA PRO A 103 -9.93 22.88 5.34
C PRO A 103 -8.43 22.95 4.98
N GLY A 104 -8.12 23.09 3.68
CA GLY A 104 -6.74 23.14 3.17
C GLY A 104 -6.09 21.77 2.96
N ASN A 105 -6.83 20.69 3.21
CA ASN A 105 -6.43 19.32 2.96
C ASN A 105 -7.34 18.68 1.90
N ILE A 106 -6.81 17.66 1.22
CA ILE A 106 -7.50 16.77 0.29
C ILE A 106 -7.40 15.32 0.77
N LEU A 107 -8.38 14.50 0.41
CA LEU A 107 -8.28 13.06 0.65
C LEU A 107 -7.75 12.34 -0.59
N ILE A 108 -6.77 11.47 -0.34
CA ILE A 108 -6.24 10.52 -1.31
C ILE A 108 -6.64 9.13 -0.84
N ARG A 109 -7.35 8.39 -1.70
CA ARG A 109 -7.63 6.97 -1.48
C ARG A 109 -6.69 6.14 -2.33
N TYR A 110 -5.90 5.29 -1.70
CA TYR A 110 -4.95 4.45 -2.40
C TYR A 110 -5.24 2.96 -2.23
N TYR A 111 -5.39 2.27 -3.35
CA TYR A 111 -5.72 0.85 -3.41
C TYR A 111 -4.45 -0.01 -3.49
N VAL A 112 -4.36 -1.01 -2.62
CA VAL A 112 -3.35 -2.06 -2.70
C VAL A 112 -3.93 -3.23 -3.50
N PRO A 113 -3.17 -3.84 -4.43
CA PRO A 113 -3.64 -5.01 -5.16
C PRO A 113 -4.09 -6.11 -4.21
N THR A 114 -5.32 -6.62 -4.39
CA THR A 114 -5.93 -7.62 -3.49
C THR A 114 -5.03 -8.86 -3.29
N ARG A 115 -4.32 -9.29 -4.34
CA ARG A 115 -3.34 -10.39 -4.28
C ARG A 115 -2.26 -10.19 -3.20
N MET A 116 -1.80 -8.95 -3.01
CA MET A 116 -0.78 -8.65 -2.02
C MET A 116 -1.35 -8.66 -0.61
N GLY A 117 -2.52 -8.05 -0.42
CA GLY A 117 -3.16 -8.04 0.88
C GLY A 117 -3.52 -9.46 1.33
N ILE A 118 -4.04 -10.31 0.44
CA ILE A 118 -4.26 -11.74 0.71
C ILE A 118 -2.96 -12.42 1.14
N LYS A 119 -1.86 -12.21 0.40
CA LYS A 119 -0.56 -12.77 0.75
C LYS A 119 -0.11 -12.33 2.14
N MET A 120 -0.23 -11.04 2.46
CA MET A 120 0.14 -10.49 3.75
C MET A 120 -0.74 -11.03 4.90
N ILE A 121 -2.03 -11.27 4.64
CA ILE A 121 -2.93 -11.93 5.58
C ILE A 121 -2.46 -13.35 5.88
N PHE A 122 -2.08 -14.13 4.85
CA PHE A 122 -1.49 -15.46 5.04
C PHE A 122 -0.12 -15.43 5.75
N GLN A 123 0.60 -14.31 5.69
CA GLN A 123 1.82 -14.06 6.47
C GLN A 123 1.55 -13.64 7.92
N GLY A 124 0.29 -13.55 8.35
CA GLY A 124 -0.09 -13.13 9.71
C GLY A 124 -0.11 -11.62 9.93
N LEU A 125 0.01 -10.80 8.87
CA LEU A 125 0.07 -9.34 8.96
C LEU A 125 -1.31 -8.66 8.98
N PHE A 126 -2.41 -9.41 9.13
CA PHE A 126 -3.77 -8.86 9.05
C PHE A 126 -4.00 -7.71 10.04
N PHE A 127 -3.65 -7.88 11.31
CA PHE A 127 -3.82 -6.83 12.32
C PHE A 127 -2.97 -5.59 12.03
N GLN A 128 -1.77 -5.79 11.48
CA GLN A 128 -0.91 -4.66 11.10
C GLN A 128 -1.47 -3.94 9.87
N LEU A 129 -2.00 -4.68 8.90
CA LEU A 129 -2.69 -4.14 7.73
C LEU A 129 -3.92 -3.36 8.11
N ASN A 130 -4.69 -3.81 9.09
CA ASN A 130 -5.91 -3.15 9.51
C ASN A 130 -5.66 -1.93 10.43
N ASN A 131 -4.40 -1.66 10.80
CA ASN A 131 -4.03 -0.50 11.62
C ASN A 131 -3.59 0.68 10.72
N PRO A 132 -4.32 1.81 10.71
CA PRO A 132 -3.98 2.98 9.91
C PRO A 132 -2.59 3.57 10.18
N GLN A 133 -2.08 3.43 11.41
CA GLN A 133 -0.77 3.98 11.79
C GLN A 133 0.41 3.30 11.09
N ASN A 134 0.20 2.09 10.56
CA ASN A 134 1.23 1.38 9.82
C ASN A 134 1.24 1.73 8.32
N TRP A 135 0.34 2.61 7.88
CA TRP A 135 0.23 3.06 6.51
C TRP A 135 0.71 4.50 6.44
N SER A 136 1.60 4.79 5.49
CA SER A 136 2.05 6.16 5.30
C SER A 136 2.33 6.49 3.85
N LEU A 137 2.02 7.72 3.45
CA LEU A 137 2.44 8.32 2.19
C LEU A 137 3.62 9.26 2.43
N THR A 138 4.71 9.02 1.72
CA THR A 138 5.87 9.91 1.70
C THR A 138 5.91 10.65 0.39
N PHE A 139 5.98 11.98 0.45
CA PHE A 139 6.03 12.84 -0.73
C PHE A 139 7.47 13.32 -0.95
N PRO A 140 7.94 13.36 -2.21
CA PRO A 140 9.18 14.06 -2.52
C PRO A 140 9.04 15.52 -2.08
N LYS A 141 10.12 16.13 -1.60
CA LYS A 141 10.12 17.54 -1.25
C LYS A 141 9.78 18.31 -2.53
N THR A 142 8.58 18.90 -2.57
CA THR A 142 8.19 19.83 -3.62
C THR A 142 9.17 20.99 -3.49
N ILE A 143 10.05 21.16 -4.48
CA ILE A 143 10.72 22.43 -4.65
C ILE A 143 9.59 23.35 -5.06
N SER A 144 9.12 24.19 -4.14
CA SER A 144 8.24 25.30 -4.47
C SER A 144 8.81 25.97 -5.71
N LYS A 145 8.03 25.99 -6.79
CA LYS A 145 8.35 26.90 -7.89
C LYS A 145 8.22 28.30 -7.32
N GLU A 146 9.35 28.90 -6.95
CA GLU A 146 9.51 30.36 -6.95
C GLU A 146 9.52 30.87 -8.39
#